data_AF-A0A3C0HSM6-F1
#
_entry.id   AF-A0A3C0HSM6-F1
#
_cell.length_a   1.000
_cell.length_b   1.000
_cell.length_c   1.000
_cell.angle_alpha   90.00
_cell.angle_beta   90.00
_cell.angle_gamma   90.00
#
_symmetry.space_group_name_H-M   'P 1'
#
loop_
_entity.id
_entity.type
_entity.pdbx_description
1 polymer ?
#
loop_
_entity_poly.entity_id
_entity_poly.type
_entity_poly.pdbx_seq_one_letter_code
_entity_poly.pdbx_strand_id
1 'polypeptide(L)'
;QSLVGKIVMMTVGRGSSSASSVLAEAIRDGTAPAALILQESDEIIVLGAIVADEIYQTVMPILLVDDVTYRDVASLTAAQITADGQIDPR
;
A
#
# COMPACT_ATOMS: atom_id res chain seq x y z
N GLN A 1 16.76 -5.84 2.53
CA GLN A 1 16.40 -4.83 1.52
C GLN A 1 15.35 -3.90 2.12
N SER A 2 15.37 -2.60 1.80
CA SER A 2 14.34 -1.63 2.24
C SER A 2 13.17 -1.57 1.25
N LEU A 3 11.97 -1.28 1.76
CA LEU A 3 10.75 -1.02 0.98
C LEU A 3 10.43 0.47 0.85
N VAL A 4 11.15 1.34 1.58
CA VAL A 4 10.93 2.79 1.56
C VAL A 4 11.02 3.33 0.13
N GLY A 5 10.04 4.15 -0.25
CA GLY A 5 9.95 4.76 -1.59
C GLY A 5 9.52 3.81 -2.70
N LYS A 6 9.16 2.55 -2.39
CA LYS A 6 8.70 1.55 -3.37
C LYS A 6 7.19 1.37 -3.31
N ILE A 7 6.60 1.09 -4.47
CA ILE A 7 5.23 0.56 -4.56
C ILE A 7 5.34 -0.96 -4.43
N VAL A 8 4.60 -1.56 -3.50
CA VAL A 8 4.58 -3.02 -3.32
C VAL A 8 3.24 -3.54 -3.82
N MET A 9 3.31 -4.53 -4.70
CA MET A 9 2.14 -5.18 -5.30
C MET A 9 2.01 -6.60 -4.75
N MET A 10 0.80 -6.98 -4.35
CA MET A 10 0.50 -8.36 -3.93
C MET A 10 -0.93 -8.74 -4.31
N THR A 11 -1.13 -10.00 -4.68
CA THR A 11 -2.45 -10.49 -5.10
C THR A 11 -3.40 -10.62 -3.90
N VAL A 12 -2.86 -11.10 -2.76
CA VAL A 12 -3.59 -11.31 -1.51
C VAL A 12 -2.71 -10.85 -0.36
N GLY A 13 -3.26 -10.00 0.50
CA GLY A 13 -2.67 -9.74 1.80
C GLY A 13 -2.78 -10.98 2.68
N ARG A 14 -1.64 -11.45 3.21
CA ARG A 14 -1.65 -12.49 4.26
C ARG A 14 -1.35 -11.86 5.61
N GLY A 15 -2.10 -10.82 5.98
CA GLY A 15 -1.98 -10.21 7.29
C GLY A 15 -2.41 -11.17 8.41
N SER A 16 -1.57 -11.36 9.42
CA SER A 16 -2.04 -11.77 10.76
C SER A 16 -2.55 -10.54 11.48
N SER A 17 -3.38 -10.65 12.53
CA SER A 17 -3.91 -9.47 13.25
C SER A 17 -2.83 -8.46 13.68
N SER A 18 -1.63 -8.92 14.02
CA SER A 18 -0.44 -8.10 14.32
C SER A 18 0.10 -7.29 13.13
N ALA A 19 -0.22 -7.64 11.89
CA ALA A 19 0.23 -6.91 10.71
C ALA A 19 -0.35 -5.49 10.64
N SER A 20 -1.54 -5.27 11.21
CA SER A 20 -2.15 -3.94 11.29
C SER A 20 -1.30 -2.97 12.12
N SER A 21 -0.87 -3.37 13.33
CA SER A 21 -0.03 -2.55 14.19
C SER A 21 1.40 -2.40 13.64
N VAL A 22 1.96 -3.46 13.06
CA VAL A 22 3.27 -3.40 12.40
C VAL A 22 3.25 -2.42 11.23
N LEU A 23 2.19 -2.44 10.41
CA LEU A 23 2.06 -1.52 9.29
C LEU A 23 1.87 -0.08 9.78
N ALA A 24 1.03 0.14 10.79
CA ALA A 24 0.81 1.48 11.35
C ALA A 24 2.11 2.10 11.90
N GLU A 25 2.90 1.32 12.65
CA GLU A 25 4.21 1.76 13.14
C GLU A 25 5.21 1.96 12.01
N ALA A 26 5.21 1.10 10.98
CA ALA A 26 6.08 1.28 9.82
C ALA A 26 5.78 2.57 9.05
N ILE A 27 4.49 2.95 8.94
CA ILE A 27 4.07 4.23 8.34
C ILE A 27 4.56 5.39 9.21
N ARG A 28 4.32 5.33 10.52
CA ARG A 28 4.79 6.35 11.48
C ARG A 28 6.29 6.56 11.40
N ASP A 29 7.04 5.48 11.35
CA ASP A 29 8.51 5.50 11.38
C ASP A 29 9.12 5.80 9.99
N GLY A 30 8.29 6.00 8.95
CA GLY A 30 8.75 6.27 7.59
C GLY A 30 9.48 5.08 6.94
N THR A 31 9.24 3.86 7.43
CA THR A 31 9.87 2.63 6.93
C THR A 31 8.93 1.79 6.04
N ALA A 32 7.65 2.17 5.99
CA ALA A 32 6.65 1.61 5.09
C ALA A 32 6.99 1.85 3.60
N PRO A 33 6.41 1.05 2.68
CA PRO A 33 6.43 1.37 1.27
C PRO A 33 5.75 2.70 0.97
N ALA A 34 6.00 3.24 -0.23
CA ALA A 34 5.29 4.43 -0.71
C ALA A 34 3.80 4.17 -0.94
N ALA A 35 3.43 2.94 -1.30
CA ALA A 35 2.04 2.50 -1.45
C ALA A 35 1.94 0.97 -1.52
N LEU A 36 0.71 0.46 -1.32
CA LEU A 36 0.33 -0.93 -1.59
C LEU A 36 -0.70 -1.00 -2.72
N ILE A 37 -0.53 -1.99 -3.61
CA ILE A 37 -1.54 -2.36 -4.62
C ILE A 37 -1.94 -3.82 -4.36
N LEU A 38 -3.23 -4.04 -4.15
CA LEU A 38 -3.85 -5.32 -3.84
C LEU A 38 -4.82 -5.73 -4.95
N GLN A 39 -4.96 -7.04 -5.22
CA GLN A 39 -6.06 -7.56 -6.07
C GLN A 39 -7.26 -8.02 -5.25
N GLU A 40 -7.02 -8.39 -3.98
CA GLU A 40 -8.05 -8.74 -3.01
C GLU A 40 -7.92 -7.85 -1.76
N SER A 41 -9.06 -7.42 -1.22
CA SER A 41 -9.08 -6.61 -0.01
C SER A 41 -8.59 -7.42 1.20
N ASP A 42 -7.65 -6.86 1.97
CA ASP A 42 -7.23 -7.38 3.26
C ASP A 42 -7.56 -6.34 4.35
N GLU A 43 -8.58 -6.63 5.15
CA GLU A 43 -9.07 -5.74 6.21
C GLU A 43 -8.00 -5.39 7.24
N ILE A 44 -7.06 -6.29 7.51
CA ILE A 44 -5.99 -6.08 8.49
C ILE A 44 -4.98 -5.06 7.96
N ILE A 45 -4.60 -5.19 6.70
CA ILE A 45 -3.70 -4.24 6.03
C ILE A 45 -4.37 -2.86 5.94
N VAL A 46 -5.63 -2.82 5.51
CA VAL A 46 -6.40 -1.57 5.40
C VAL A 46 -6.54 -0.89 6.76
N LEU A 47 -6.83 -1.66 7.83
CA LEU A 47 -6.90 -1.14 9.18
C LEU A 47 -5.58 -0.50 9.64
N GLY A 48 -4.44 -1.11 9.34
CA GLY A 48 -3.13 -0.53 9.68
C GLY A 48 -2.89 0.84 9.05
N ALA A 49 -3.29 1.04 7.80
CA ALA A 49 -3.19 2.33 7.13
C ALA A 49 -4.19 3.37 7.68
N ILE A 50 -5.44 2.97 7.95
CA ILE A 50 -6.45 3.86 8.55
C ILE A 50 -5.98 4.33 9.93
N VAL A 51 -5.45 3.41 10.75
CA VAL A 51 -4.92 3.76 12.09
C VAL A 51 -3.75 4.74 11.98
N ALA A 52 -2.86 4.56 10.99
CA ALA A 52 -1.76 5.48 10.78
C ALA A 52 -2.24 6.88 10.35
N ASP A 53 -3.24 6.96 9.49
CA ASP A 53 -3.85 8.23 9.11
C ASP A 53 -4.50 8.92 10.31
N GLU A 54 -5.35 8.20 11.04
CA GLU A 54 -6.10 8.79 12.17
C GLU A 54 -5.19 9.23 13.32
N ILE A 55 -4.22 8.39 13.73
CA ILE A 55 -3.38 8.66 14.90
C ILE A 55 -2.17 9.51 14.55
N TYR A 56 -1.51 9.21 13.42
CA TYR A 56 -0.23 9.82 13.06
C TYR A 56 -0.34 10.86 11.95
N GLN A 57 -1.55 11.10 11.41
CA GLN A 57 -1.80 12.06 10.34
C GLN A 57 -0.88 11.83 9.13
N THR A 58 -0.58 10.54 8.88
CA THR A 58 0.37 10.09 7.86
C THR A 58 -0.31 9.07 6.97
N VAL A 59 -0.47 9.44 5.70
CA VAL A 59 -1.18 8.62 4.71
C VAL A 59 -0.18 7.78 3.91
N MET A 60 -0.45 6.47 3.85
CA MET A 60 0.15 5.56 2.87
C MET A 60 -0.97 4.96 2.00
N PRO A 61 -1.03 5.28 0.69
CA PRO A 61 -2.08 4.79 -0.18
C PRO A 61 -2.13 3.26 -0.26
N ILE A 62 -3.34 2.70 -0.20
CA ILE A 62 -3.64 1.31 -0.50
C ILE A 62 -4.68 1.29 -1.62
N LEU A 63 -4.37 0.66 -2.74
CA LEU A 63 -5.27 0.55 -3.88
C LEU A 63 -5.72 -0.90 -4.03
N LEU A 64 -7.01 -1.10 -4.25
CA LEU A 64 -7.58 -2.35 -4.70
C LEU A 64 -7.85 -2.25 -6.20
N VAL A 65 -7.21 -3.10 -7.00
CA VAL A 65 -7.27 -3.03 -8.46
C VAL A 65 -7.73 -4.35 -9.07
N ASP A 66 -8.28 -4.29 -10.27
CA ASP A 66 -8.60 -5.50 -11.02
C ASP A 66 -7.34 -6.15 -11.63
N ASP A 67 -7.53 -7.33 -12.20
CA ASP A 67 -6.46 -8.14 -12.78
C ASP A 67 -5.83 -7.53 -14.04
N VAL A 68 -6.58 -6.71 -14.79
CA VAL A 68 -6.05 -5.98 -15.95
C VAL A 68 -5.09 -4.89 -15.46
N THR A 69 -5.56 -4.02 -14.56
CA THR A 69 -4.79 -2.93 -13.97
C THR A 69 -3.57 -3.46 -13.24
N TYR A 70 -3.70 -4.55 -12.48
CA TYR A 70 -2.57 -5.17 -11.78
C TYR A 70 -1.46 -5.60 -12.75
N ARG A 71 -1.81 -6.25 -13.86
CA ARG A 71 -0.81 -6.65 -14.87
C ARG A 71 -0.19 -5.45 -15.57
N ASP A 72 -1.00 -4.46 -15.92
CA ASP A 72 -0.53 -3.26 -16.60
C ASP A 72 0.51 -2.53 -15.72
N VAL A 73 0.20 -2.34 -14.44
CA VAL A 73 1.11 -1.70 -13.47
C VAL A 73 2.34 -2.57 -13.18
N ALA A 74 2.19 -3.90 -13.11
CA ALA A 74 3.32 -4.81 -12.90
C ALA A 74 4.32 -4.80 -14.08
N SER A 75 3.91 -4.35 -15.26
CA SER A 75 4.79 -4.18 -16.41
C SER A 75 5.61 -2.87 -16.38
N LEU A 76 5.26 -1.94 -15.49
CA LEU A 76 5.93 -0.65 -15.35
C LEU A 76 7.21 -0.77 -14.52
N THR A 77 8.21 0.05 -14.84
CA THR A 77 9.42 0.17 -14.01
C THR A 77 9.24 1.19 -12.89
N ALA A 78 8.33 2.15 -13.08
CA ALA A 78 7.95 3.16 -12.09
C ALA A 78 6.50 3.61 -12.34
N ALA A 79 5.83 4.05 -11.28
CA ALA A 79 4.53 4.67 -11.34
C ALA A 79 4.42 5.74 -10.26
N GLN A 80 3.50 6.68 -10.46
CA GLN A 80 3.06 7.59 -9.42
C GLN A 80 1.64 7.25 -9.00
N ILE A 81 1.40 7.29 -7.69
CA ILE A 81 0.06 7.21 -7.15
C ILE A 81 -0.33 8.60 -6.68
N THR A 82 -1.44 9.12 -7.19
CA THR A 82 -1.97 10.42 -6.82
C THR A 82 -2.83 10.33 -5.56
N ALA A 83 -3.10 11.47 -4.93
CA ALA A 83 -3.88 11.52 -3.69
C ALA A 83 -5.34 11.06 -3.86
N ASP A 84 -5.88 11.13 -5.07
CA ASP A 84 -7.21 10.63 -5.45
C ASP A 84 -7.20 9.16 -5.90
N GLY A 85 -6.07 8.45 -5.75
CA GLY A 85 -5.96 7.03 -6.00
C GLY A 85 -5.80 6.65 -7.47
N GLN A 86 -5.38 7.58 -8.33
CA GLN A 86 -5.03 7.28 -9.72
C GLN A 86 -3.58 6.77 -9.81
N ILE A 87 -3.34 5.87 -10.77
CA ILE A 87 -2.00 5.35 -11.08
C ILE A 87 -1.54 5.98 -12.40
N ASP A 88 -0.50 6.80 -12.33
CA ASP A 88 0.10 7.46 -13.49
C ASP A 88 1.42 6.74 -13.88
N PRO A 89 1.50 6.12 -15.06
CA PRO A 89 2.73 5.52 -15.57
C PRO A 89 3.77 6.62 -15.88
N ARG A 90 4.93 6.54 -15.23
CA ARG A 90 6.04 7.50 -15.42
C ARG A 90 7.12 6.97 -16.35
#